data_AF-A0A1E1X3F1-F1
#
_entry.id   AF-A0A1E1X3F1-F1
#
_cell.length_a   1.000
_cell.length_b   1.000
_cell.length_c   1.000
_cell.angle_alpha   90.00
_cell.angle_beta   90.00
_cell.angle_gamma   90.00
#
_symmetry.space_group_name_H-M   'P 1'
#
loop_
_entity.id
_entity.type
_entity.pdbx_description
1 polymer ?
#
loop_
_entity_poly.entity_id
_entity_poly.type
_entity_poly.pdbx_seq_one_letter_code
_entity_poly.pdbx_strand_id
1 'polypeptide(L)'
;QQLGVRDMTIDVEKQIVVVETDIPFTKVQEAIRGTGKIAVLKGFGSSTGSAPGVAAAVSEISGTSGIMGVVRFSQAAEGACIIDGVIDGLQQGQTHRLRIHELGDLSNGCESTGDIYDPDPSGTNRKRPKRYGSLGEIDVDESGRSVFRRTNDIVKVWDIIGRSLVVCSQNPSQAQGRDIDSCARLACGIIARASGIAQNPKRICACDGVSVWDERDPPGAKKD
;
A
#
# COMPACT_ATOMS: atom_id res chain seq x y z
N GLN A 1 23.98 -13.47 -3.44
CA GLN A 1 23.67 -12.12 -3.97
C GLN A 1 22.79 -11.47 -2.92
N GLN A 2 23.25 -10.43 -2.24
CA GLN A 2 22.43 -9.73 -1.24
C GLN A 2 21.25 -9.10 -2.02
N LEU A 3 20.08 -9.75 -1.99
CA LEU A 3 18.81 -9.03 -2.16
C LEU A 3 18.87 -7.84 -1.21
N GLY A 4 18.43 -6.64 -1.61
CA GLY A 4 18.58 -5.34 -0.93
C GLY A 4 18.10 -5.26 0.53
N VAL A 5 18.61 -6.16 1.36
CA VAL A 5 18.42 -6.36 2.78
C VAL A 5 19.71 -5.88 3.41
N ARG A 6 19.60 -4.79 4.16
CA ARG A 6 20.73 -4.10 4.78
C ARG A 6 21.08 -4.76 6.11
N ASP A 7 20.06 -5.11 6.87
CA ASP A 7 20.20 -5.78 8.16
C ASP A 7 19.05 -6.73 8.43
N MET A 8 19.30 -7.74 9.25
CA MET A 8 18.32 -8.73 9.68
C MET A 8 18.58 -9.16 11.12
N THR A 9 17.58 -8.97 11.98
CA THR A 9 17.59 -9.47 13.35
C THR A 9 16.57 -10.60 13.49
N ILE A 10 17.00 -11.76 13.97
CA ILE A 10 16.14 -12.92 14.22
C ILE A 10 16.08 -13.18 15.72
N ASP A 11 14.88 -13.06 16.29
CA ASP A 11 14.58 -13.42 17.68
C ASP A 11 13.77 -14.72 17.68
N VAL A 12 14.45 -15.83 17.97
CA VAL A 12 13.85 -17.17 17.96
C VAL A 12 12.87 -17.37 19.12
N GLU A 13 13.17 -16.80 20.29
CA GLU A 13 12.31 -16.92 21.48
C GLU A 13 10.98 -16.21 21.28
N LYS A 14 11.01 -15.01 20.67
CA LYS A 14 9.80 -14.25 20.35
C LYS A 14 9.16 -14.66 19.03
N GLN A 15 9.83 -15.50 18.23
CA GLN A 15 9.44 -15.86 16.86
C GLN A 15 9.23 -14.62 15.97
N ILE A 16 10.20 -13.71 15.99
CA ILE A 16 10.17 -12.45 15.25
C ILE A 16 11.40 -12.36 14.35
N VAL A 17 11.19 -11.92 13.10
CA VAL A 17 12.26 -11.51 12.20
C VAL A 17 12.04 -10.04 11.87
N VAL A 18 13.04 -9.20 12.15
CA VAL A 18 13.09 -7.79 11.76
C VAL A 18 14.04 -7.68 10.59
N VAL A 19 13.59 -7.07 9.49
CA VAL A 19 14.36 -6.94 8.25
C VAL A 19 14.42 -5.47 7.88
N GLU A 20 15.63 -4.93 7.76
CA GLU A 20 15.87 -3.63 7.15
C GLU A 20 16.16 -3.83 5.67
N THR A 21 15.37 -3.18 4.79
CA THR A 21 15.46 -3.44 3.35
C THR A 21 14.89 -2.29 2.53
N ASP A 22 15.33 -2.18 1.28
CA ASP A 22 14.79 -1.29 0.24
C ASP A 22 13.97 -2.03 -0.84
N ILE A 23 13.82 -3.36 -0.74
CA ILE A 23 12.98 -4.14 -1.67
C ILE A 23 11.52 -4.21 -1.19
N PRO A 24 10.54 -4.49 -2.07
CA PRO A 24 9.15 -4.67 -1.66
C PRO A 24 8.96 -5.75 -0.61
N PHE A 25 8.06 -5.55 0.36
CA PHE A 25 7.87 -6.50 1.47
C PHE A 25 7.49 -7.91 0.97
N THR A 26 6.79 -8.01 -0.15
CA THR A 26 6.39 -9.29 -0.77
C THR A 26 7.60 -10.15 -1.10
N LYS A 27 8.71 -9.56 -1.58
CA LYS A 27 9.95 -10.29 -1.89
C LYS A 27 10.62 -10.84 -0.63
N VAL A 28 10.58 -10.08 0.46
CA VAL A 28 11.06 -10.56 1.77
C VAL A 28 10.20 -11.70 2.27
N GLN A 29 8.88 -11.56 2.18
CA GLN A 29 7.93 -12.57 2.64
C GLN A 29 8.05 -13.86 1.80
N GLU A 30 8.15 -13.75 0.47
CA GLU A 30 8.40 -14.87 -0.45
C GLU A 30 9.71 -15.59 -0.11
N ALA A 31 10.79 -14.86 0.18
CA ALA A 31 12.07 -15.45 0.55
C ALA A 31 11.99 -16.24 1.87
N ILE A 32 11.30 -15.71 2.89
CA ILE A 32 11.08 -16.43 4.15
C ILE A 32 10.17 -17.65 3.92
N ARG A 33 9.09 -17.49 3.16
CA ARG A 33 8.18 -18.60 2.80
C ARG A 33 8.88 -19.70 2.00
N GLY A 34 9.84 -19.35 1.16
CA GLY A 34 10.69 -20.29 0.42
C GLY A 34 11.51 -21.24 1.32
N THR A 35 11.69 -20.91 2.60
CA THR A 35 12.33 -21.80 3.58
C THR A 35 11.37 -22.83 4.19
N GLY A 36 10.10 -22.85 3.78
CA GLY A 36 9.04 -23.67 4.36
C GLY A 36 8.43 -23.09 5.64
N LYS A 37 8.76 -21.85 5.99
CA LYS A 37 8.23 -21.14 7.17
C LYS A 37 7.06 -20.23 6.79
N ILE A 38 6.02 -20.21 7.62
CA ILE A 38 4.95 -19.22 7.49
C ILE A 38 5.42 -17.89 8.07
N ALA A 39 5.25 -16.81 7.29
CA ALA A 39 5.61 -15.46 7.70
C ALA A 39 4.41 -14.51 7.55
N VAL A 40 4.07 -13.85 8.66
CA VAL A 40 3.01 -12.84 8.75
C VAL A 40 3.62 -11.51 9.19
N LEU A 41 3.27 -10.44 8.47
CA LEU A 41 3.77 -9.11 8.79
C LEU A 41 3.08 -8.57 10.05
N LYS A 42 3.86 -8.35 11.12
CA LYS A 42 3.34 -7.81 12.40
C LYS A 42 3.46 -6.29 12.55
N GLY A 43 4.37 -5.67 11.80
CA GLY A 43 4.60 -4.24 11.85
C GLY A 43 5.43 -3.78 10.66
N PHE A 44 5.23 -2.53 10.26
CA PHE A 44 5.91 -1.89 9.14
C PHE A 44 6.29 -0.47 9.56
N GLY A 45 7.53 -0.05 9.29
CA GLY A 45 8.04 1.21 9.82
C GLY A 45 9.48 1.48 9.40
N SER A 46 9.95 2.69 9.68
CA SER A 46 11.37 3.04 9.53
C SER A 46 12.21 2.45 10.68
N SER A 47 13.49 2.19 10.41
CA SER A 47 14.48 1.63 11.36
C SER A 47 14.74 2.52 12.58
N THR A 48 14.41 3.81 12.48
CA THR A 48 14.41 4.77 13.59
C THR A 48 13.19 4.54 14.49
N GLY A 49 13.24 3.48 15.29
CA GLY A 49 12.16 3.04 16.16
C GLY A 49 11.57 4.16 17.04
N SER A 50 10.25 4.09 17.24
CA SER A 50 9.51 4.79 18.31
C SER A 50 9.70 6.30 18.46
N ALA A 51 10.23 6.99 17.45
CA ALA A 51 10.28 8.45 17.46
C ALA A 51 8.85 9.02 17.29
N PRO A 52 8.50 10.13 17.97
CA PRO A 52 7.26 10.87 17.69
C PRO A 52 7.22 11.22 16.20
N GLY A 53 6.23 10.70 15.47
CA GLY A 53 6.08 10.95 14.03
C GLY A 53 6.25 9.73 13.11
N VAL A 54 6.64 8.55 13.63
CA VAL A 54 6.58 7.30 12.85
C VAL A 54 5.14 6.80 12.83
N ALA A 55 4.45 7.03 11.72
CA ALA A 55 3.08 6.57 11.49
C ALA A 55 3.06 5.50 10.41
N ALA A 56 2.29 4.44 10.63
CA ALA A 56 2.04 3.39 9.66
C ALA A 56 0.54 3.36 9.31
N ALA A 57 0.26 3.13 8.03
CA ALA A 57 -1.09 2.93 7.54
C ALA A 57 -1.14 1.83 6.49
N VAL A 58 -2.32 1.27 6.27
CA VAL A 58 -2.56 0.22 5.29
C VAL A 58 -3.91 0.46 4.62
N SER A 59 -3.96 0.24 3.32
CA SER A 59 -5.20 0.18 2.55
C SER A 59 -5.30 -1.19 1.91
N GLU A 60 -6.34 -1.92 2.27
CA GLU A 60 -6.78 -3.10 1.54
C GLU A 60 -7.79 -2.63 0.48
N ILE A 61 -7.37 -2.74 -0.78
CA ILE A 61 -8.12 -2.29 -1.94
C ILE A 61 -8.88 -3.50 -2.49
N SER A 62 -10.16 -3.32 -2.77
CA SER A 62 -10.95 -4.27 -3.53
C SER A 62 -11.79 -3.52 -4.57
N GLY A 63 -12.12 -4.20 -5.66
CA GLY A 63 -12.75 -3.56 -6.79
C GLY A 63 -13.51 -4.51 -7.69
N THR A 64 -13.95 -3.95 -8.80
CA THR A 64 -14.60 -4.70 -9.87
C THR A 64 -13.64 -5.73 -10.49
N SER A 65 -14.20 -6.77 -11.09
CA SER A 65 -13.45 -7.74 -11.90
C SER A 65 -12.34 -8.51 -11.17
N GLY A 66 -12.44 -8.66 -9.85
CA GLY A 66 -11.46 -9.40 -9.05
C GLY A 66 -10.15 -8.64 -8.81
N ILE A 67 -10.11 -7.34 -9.12
CA ILE A 67 -9.00 -6.48 -8.73
C ILE A 67 -9.01 -6.34 -7.23
N MET A 68 -7.87 -6.60 -6.64
CA MET A 68 -7.66 -6.34 -5.24
C MET A 68 -6.20 -5.78 -5.10
N GLY A 69 -5.85 -5.00 -4.07
CA GLY A 69 -4.45 -4.86 -3.61
C GLY A 69 -4.25 -4.67 -2.09
N VAL A 70 -3.03 -4.83 -1.56
CA VAL A 70 -2.62 -4.16 -0.29
C VAL A 70 -1.61 -3.10 -0.61
N VAL A 71 -1.82 -1.89 -0.10
CA VAL A 71 -0.83 -0.83 -0.13
C VAL A 71 -0.57 -0.34 1.29
N ARG A 72 0.70 -0.33 1.68
CA ARG A 72 1.20 0.06 2.99
C ARG A 72 1.91 1.39 2.89
N PHE A 73 1.71 2.22 3.89
CA PHE A 73 2.31 3.54 4.03
C PHE A 73 3.10 3.57 5.33
N SER A 74 4.32 4.09 5.28
CA SER A 74 5.14 4.32 6.46
C SER A 74 5.81 5.68 6.38
N GLN A 75 5.67 6.47 7.43
CA GLN A 75 6.38 7.72 7.55
C GLN A 75 7.82 7.46 8.00
N ALA A 76 8.78 7.76 7.12
CA ALA A 76 10.19 7.72 7.45
C ALA A 76 10.60 8.94 8.31
N ALA A 77 11.66 8.81 9.11
CA ALA A 77 12.11 9.86 10.01
C ALA A 77 12.61 11.10 9.26
N GLU A 78 13.10 10.92 8.03
CA GLU A 78 13.51 12.00 7.13
C GLU A 78 12.30 12.80 6.60
N GLY A 79 11.07 12.38 6.95
CA GLY A 79 9.84 13.07 6.59
C GLY A 79 9.22 12.58 5.28
N ALA A 80 9.83 11.61 4.60
CA ALA A 80 9.28 11.02 3.39
C ALA A 80 8.29 9.89 3.71
N CYS A 81 7.24 9.72 2.91
CA CYS A 81 6.31 8.61 2.99
C CYS A 81 6.76 7.47 2.08
N ILE A 82 7.05 6.31 2.67
CA ILE A 82 7.33 5.07 1.94
C ILE A 82 5.99 4.42 1.62
N ILE A 83 5.80 4.09 0.34
CA ILE A 83 4.61 3.43 -0.19
C ILE A 83 5.06 2.09 -0.75
N ASP A 84 4.54 1.00 -0.21
CA ASP A 84 4.86 -0.37 -0.61
C ASP A 84 3.55 -1.12 -0.89
N GLY A 85 3.39 -1.66 -2.09
CA GLY A 85 2.13 -2.23 -2.51
C GLY A 85 2.25 -3.43 -3.43
N VAL A 86 1.22 -4.26 -3.37
CA VAL A 86 0.94 -5.35 -4.29
C VAL A 86 -0.52 -5.28 -4.70
N ILE A 87 -0.78 -5.33 -6.01
CA ILE A 87 -2.13 -5.26 -6.59
C ILE A 87 -2.22 -6.32 -7.67
N ASP A 88 -3.27 -7.13 -7.64
CA ASP A 88 -3.51 -8.21 -8.60
C ASP A 88 -4.79 -7.95 -9.39
N GLY A 89 -4.92 -8.60 -10.55
CA GLY A 89 -6.11 -8.54 -11.40
C GLY A 89 -6.16 -7.32 -12.33
N LEU A 90 -5.06 -6.60 -12.47
CA LEU A 90 -4.96 -5.43 -13.35
C LEU A 90 -4.82 -5.86 -14.82
N GLN A 91 -5.47 -5.12 -15.72
CA GLN A 91 -5.39 -5.40 -17.16
C GLN A 91 -4.07 -4.91 -17.75
N GLN A 92 -3.39 -5.77 -18.51
CA GLN A 92 -2.18 -5.40 -19.25
C GLN A 92 -2.51 -4.44 -20.40
N GLY A 93 -1.57 -3.54 -20.74
CA GLY A 93 -1.72 -2.58 -21.84
C GLY A 93 -2.58 -1.35 -21.52
N GLN A 94 -3.10 -1.24 -20.29
CA GLN A 94 -3.74 -0.04 -19.76
C GLN A 94 -2.81 0.70 -18.80
N THR A 95 -2.97 2.02 -18.74
CA THR A 95 -2.29 2.84 -17.74
C THR A 95 -3.09 2.84 -16.45
N HIS A 96 -2.51 2.28 -15.38
CA HIS A 96 -3.09 2.28 -14.04
C HIS A 96 -2.43 3.35 -13.18
N ARG A 97 -3.24 4.06 -12.40
CA ARG A 97 -2.79 5.13 -11.49
C ARG A 97 -3.32 4.91 -10.09
N LEU A 98 -2.50 5.33 -9.13
CA LEU A 98 -2.86 5.38 -7.72
C LEU A 98 -3.17 6.82 -7.29
N ARG A 99 -4.31 6.98 -6.64
CA ARG A 99 -4.79 8.27 -6.15
C ARG A 99 -5.37 8.14 -4.75
N ILE A 100 -5.10 9.11 -3.90
CA ILE A 100 -5.75 9.28 -2.61
C ILE A 100 -6.93 10.21 -2.84
N HIS A 101 -8.12 9.73 -2.51
CA HIS A 101 -9.36 10.49 -2.59
C HIS A 101 -9.73 11.05 -1.23
N GLU A 102 -10.53 12.11 -1.19
CA GLU A 102 -10.75 12.87 0.04
C GLU A 102 -11.59 12.11 1.09
N LEU A 103 -12.53 11.28 0.67
CA LEU A 103 -13.45 10.56 1.58
C LEU A 103 -13.07 9.09 1.72
N GLY A 104 -13.13 8.59 2.95
CA GLY A 104 -13.13 7.15 3.25
C GLY A 104 -14.53 6.54 3.19
N ASP A 105 -15.33 6.90 2.18
CA ASP A 105 -16.68 6.40 2.01
C ASP A 105 -16.73 5.37 0.86
N LEU A 106 -17.12 4.14 1.19
CA LEU A 106 -17.26 3.01 0.26
C LEU A 106 -18.73 2.59 0.08
N SER A 107 -19.69 3.41 0.53
CA SER A 107 -21.14 3.08 0.54
C SER A 107 -21.71 2.82 -0.86
N ASN A 108 -21.25 3.56 -1.87
CA ASN A 108 -21.50 3.27 -3.30
C ASN A 108 -20.19 2.92 -4.03
N GLY A 109 -19.40 2.02 -3.43
CA GLY A 109 -18.11 1.60 -3.96
C GLY A 109 -17.16 2.78 -4.13
N CYS A 110 -16.34 2.75 -5.18
CA CYS A 110 -15.32 3.77 -5.39
C CYS A 110 -15.89 5.12 -5.80
N GLU A 111 -17.16 5.19 -6.22
CA GLU A 111 -17.81 6.45 -6.62
C GLU A 111 -18.07 7.38 -5.43
N SER A 112 -18.23 6.86 -4.21
CA SER A 112 -18.46 7.68 -3.00
C SER A 112 -17.20 8.29 -2.40
N THR A 113 -16.03 8.00 -2.96
CA THR A 113 -14.75 8.44 -2.39
C THR A 113 -14.47 9.95 -2.53
N GLY A 114 -15.32 10.69 -3.25
CA GLY A 114 -15.15 12.12 -3.50
C GLY A 114 -14.05 12.41 -4.53
N ASP A 115 -13.49 13.61 -4.49
CA ASP A 115 -12.44 14.06 -5.41
C ASP A 115 -11.04 13.61 -4.96
N ILE A 116 -10.03 13.85 -5.80
CA ILE A 116 -8.63 13.63 -5.43
C ILE A 116 -8.31 14.54 -4.24
N TYR A 117 -7.71 13.96 -3.20
CA TYR A 117 -7.41 14.70 -1.99
C TYR A 117 -6.42 15.84 -2.25
N ASP A 118 -6.88 17.05 -1.94
CA ASP A 118 -6.06 18.25 -1.83
C ASP A 118 -6.31 18.91 -0.45
N PRO A 119 -5.28 19.03 0.42
CA PRO A 119 -5.42 19.73 1.69
C PRO A 119 -5.62 21.26 1.55
N ASP A 120 -5.38 21.86 0.39
CA ASP A 120 -5.64 23.28 0.11
C ASP A 120 -6.25 23.48 -1.29
N PRO A 121 -7.53 23.14 -1.48
CA PRO A 121 -8.21 23.24 -2.77
C PRO A 121 -8.32 24.70 -3.27
N SER A 122 -8.18 25.67 -2.36
CA SER A 122 -8.24 27.10 -2.69
C SER A 122 -6.98 27.62 -3.40
N GLY A 123 -5.88 26.85 -3.38
CA GLY A 123 -4.60 27.24 -3.97
C GLY A 123 -3.98 28.50 -3.35
N THR A 124 -4.44 28.90 -2.16
CA THR A 124 -3.96 30.10 -1.47
C THR A 124 -2.52 29.93 -1.02
N ASN A 125 -2.09 28.69 -0.75
CA ASN A 125 -0.72 28.37 -0.42
C ASN A 125 0.09 27.95 -1.66
N ARG A 126 0.74 28.94 -2.30
CA ARG A 126 1.62 28.75 -3.47
C ARG A 126 2.81 27.78 -3.25
N LYS A 127 3.09 27.37 -1.99
CA LYS A 127 4.17 26.44 -1.65
C LYS A 127 3.73 24.97 -1.60
N ARG A 128 2.42 24.66 -1.66
CA ARG A 128 1.95 23.27 -1.62
C ARG A 128 1.86 22.65 -3.02
N PRO A 129 2.11 21.33 -3.13
CA PRO A 129 2.07 20.65 -4.42
C PRO A 129 0.63 20.52 -4.93
N LYS A 130 0.39 20.96 -6.16
CA LYS A 130 -0.90 20.98 -6.86
C LYS A 130 -1.60 19.61 -7.03
N ARG A 131 -0.99 18.52 -6.56
CA ARG A 131 -1.42 17.13 -6.78
C ARG A 131 -1.11 16.24 -5.57
N TYR A 132 -1.45 16.70 -4.36
CA TYR A 132 -1.11 16.00 -3.11
C TYR A 132 -1.56 14.53 -3.13
N GLY A 133 -2.81 14.26 -3.51
CA GLY A 133 -3.37 12.91 -3.58
C GLY A 133 -2.92 12.07 -4.79
N SER A 134 -2.17 12.61 -5.76
CA SER A 134 -1.75 11.84 -6.93
C SER A 134 -0.44 11.10 -6.66
N LEU A 135 -0.49 9.77 -6.56
CA LEU A 135 0.70 8.95 -6.28
C LEU A 135 1.43 8.53 -7.57
N GLY A 136 0.81 8.71 -8.74
CA GLY A 136 1.39 8.39 -10.04
C GLY A 136 0.98 7.03 -10.59
N GLU A 137 1.63 6.65 -11.68
CA GLU A 137 1.37 5.40 -12.41
C GLU A 137 2.00 4.20 -11.69
N ILE A 138 1.49 3.01 -12.01
CA ILE A 138 2.03 1.72 -11.56
C ILE A 138 2.20 0.79 -12.77
N ASP A 139 3.30 0.03 -12.75
CA ASP A 139 3.59 -0.95 -13.78
C ASP A 139 2.87 -2.27 -13.48
N VAL A 140 2.39 -2.93 -14.54
CA VAL A 140 1.66 -4.20 -14.46
C VAL A 140 2.40 -5.23 -15.28
N ASP A 141 2.69 -6.38 -14.66
CA ASP A 141 3.35 -7.50 -15.31
C ASP A 141 2.39 -8.32 -16.19
N GLU A 142 2.91 -9.33 -16.88
CA GLU A 142 2.15 -10.21 -17.77
C GLU A 142 1.06 -11.02 -17.06
N SER A 143 1.17 -11.20 -15.73
CA SER A 143 0.16 -11.89 -14.92
C SER A 143 -0.96 -10.96 -14.43
N GLY A 144 -0.90 -9.67 -14.76
CA GLY A 144 -1.84 -8.67 -14.23
C GLY A 144 -1.53 -8.27 -12.79
N ARG A 145 -0.28 -8.49 -12.34
CA ARG A 145 0.19 -8.17 -11.00
C ARG A 145 1.11 -6.95 -11.04
N SER A 146 0.95 -6.09 -10.06
CA SER A 146 1.79 -4.90 -9.84
C SER A 146 2.41 -5.01 -8.47
N VAL A 147 3.74 -5.02 -8.41
CA VAL A 147 4.52 -4.97 -7.16
C VAL A 147 5.42 -3.75 -7.22
N PHE A 148 5.26 -2.84 -6.26
CA PHE A 148 6.01 -1.59 -6.27
C PHE A 148 6.39 -1.16 -4.86
N ARG A 149 7.52 -0.46 -4.78
CA ARG A 149 7.94 0.27 -3.59
C ARG A 149 8.54 1.60 -4.02
N ARG A 150 8.08 2.69 -3.42
CA ARG A 150 8.53 4.05 -3.75
C ARG A 150 8.46 4.99 -2.56
N THR A 151 9.20 6.08 -2.67
CA THR A 151 9.22 7.16 -1.68
C THR A 151 8.48 8.37 -2.24
N ASN A 152 7.71 9.04 -1.39
CA ASN A 152 6.98 10.27 -1.72
C ASN A 152 7.23 11.32 -0.63
N ASP A 153 7.87 12.43 -1.00
CA ASP A 153 8.24 13.48 -0.04
C ASP A 153 7.08 14.43 0.33
N ILE A 154 6.01 14.38 -0.45
CA ILE A 154 4.85 15.28 -0.35
C ILE A 154 3.84 14.75 0.65
N VAL A 155 3.40 13.50 0.45
CA VAL A 155 2.32 12.89 1.21
C VAL A 155 2.79 12.57 2.63
N LYS A 156 1.95 12.84 3.61
CA LYS A 156 2.17 12.49 5.01
C LYS A 156 1.12 11.50 5.47
N VAL A 157 1.54 10.49 6.22
CA VAL A 157 0.66 9.39 6.65
C VAL A 157 -0.50 9.90 7.51
N TRP A 158 -0.26 10.87 8.40
CA TRP A 158 -1.32 11.44 9.25
C TRP A 158 -2.37 12.25 8.49
N ASP A 159 -2.05 12.78 7.30
CA ASP A 159 -3.00 13.55 6.48
C ASP A 159 -3.97 12.66 5.69
N ILE A 160 -3.63 11.37 5.53
CA ILE A 160 -4.33 10.43 4.63
C ILE A 160 -5.06 9.30 5.38
N ILE A 161 -4.86 9.16 6.69
CA ILE A 161 -5.62 8.18 7.49
C ILE A 161 -7.11 8.53 7.47
N GLY A 162 -7.95 7.52 7.21
CA GLY A 162 -9.40 7.66 7.10
C GLY A 162 -9.87 8.15 5.72
N ARG A 163 -8.94 8.43 4.80
CA ARG A 163 -9.22 8.68 3.39
C ARG A 163 -9.21 7.37 2.61
N SER A 164 -9.47 7.42 1.31
CA SER A 164 -9.44 6.23 0.46
C SER A 164 -8.29 6.27 -0.53
N LEU A 165 -7.72 5.10 -0.80
CA LEU A 165 -6.81 4.87 -1.91
C LEU A 165 -7.61 4.25 -3.05
N VAL A 166 -7.49 4.82 -4.24
CA VAL A 166 -8.19 4.41 -5.46
C VAL A 166 -7.17 4.02 -6.52
N VAL A 167 -7.40 2.86 -7.12
CA VAL A 167 -6.76 2.41 -8.35
C VAL A 167 -7.69 2.78 -9.50
N CYS A 168 -7.17 3.47 -10.50
CA CYS A 168 -7.96 3.80 -11.67
C CYS A 168 -7.20 3.55 -12.97
N SER A 169 -7.94 3.24 -14.03
CA SER A 169 -7.38 3.10 -15.37
C SER A 169 -7.74 4.28 -16.25
N GLN A 170 -6.80 4.62 -17.14
CA GLN A 170 -7.06 5.54 -18.25
C GLN A 170 -6.92 4.77 -19.56
N ASN A 171 -7.95 4.88 -20.41
CA ASN A 171 -7.87 4.36 -21.76
C ASN A 171 -6.98 5.26 -22.62
N PRO A 172 -6.14 4.70 -23.51
CA PRO A 172 -5.26 5.48 -24.38
C PRO A 172 -6.03 6.44 -25.31
N SER A 173 -7.27 6.12 -25.66
CA SER A 173 -8.17 7.00 -26.43
C SER A 173 -8.68 8.22 -25.65
N GLN A 174 -8.67 8.19 -24.32
CA GLN A 174 -9.07 9.29 -23.44
C GLN A 174 -7.90 10.21 -23.05
N ALA A 175 -6.66 9.78 -23.28
CA ALA A 175 -5.45 10.53 -22.93
C ALA A 175 -5.18 11.74 -23.86
N GLN A 176 -5.88 11.87 -24.99
CA GLN A 176 -5.59 12.86 -26.03
C GLN A 176 -6.33 14.20 -25.93
N GLY A 177 -7.13 14.48 -24.88
CA GLY A 177 -7.76 15.80 -24.82
C GLY A 177 -8.78 16.08 -23.72
N ARG A 178 -8.84 15.29 -22.64
CA ARG A 178 -9.71 15.60 -21.50
C ARG A 178 -8.96 15.44 -20.19
N ASP A 179 -9.43 16.22 -19.23
CA ASP A 179 -8.97 16.38 -17.85
C ASP A 179 -8.11 15.21 -17.36
N ILE A 180 -6.85 15.50 -17.01
CA ILE A 180 -5.88 14.49 -16.52
C ILE A 180 -6.45 13.77 -15.27
N ASP A 181 -7.45 14.37 -14.63
CA ASP A 181 -8.12 13.86 -13.44
C ASP A 181 -9.29 12.91 -13.75
N SER A 182 -9.71 12.74 -15.00
CA SER A 182 -10.73 11.74 -15.38
C SER A 182 -10.10 10.36 -15.59
N CYS A 183 -10.33 9.44 -14.65
CA CYS A 183 -10.00 8.02 -14.79
C CYS A 183 -11.14 7.15 -14.25
N ALA A 184 -11.32 5.95 -14.83
CA ALA A 184 -12.33 5.00 -14.36
C ALA A 184 -11.85 4.34 -13.07
N ARG A 185 -12.61 4.49 -11.98
CA ARG A 185 -12.28 3.94 -10.66
C ARG A 185 -12.49 2.43 -10.68
N LEU A 186 -11.40 1.67 -10.56
CA LEU A 186 -11.43 0.21 -10.69
C LEU A 186 -11.59 -0.48 -9.34
N ALA A 187 -10.83 -0.01 -8.36
CA ALA A 187 -10.75 -0.58 -7.02
C ALA A 187 -10.41 0.51 -6.00
N CYS A 188 -10.88 0.35 -4.77
CA CYS A 188 -10.65 1.31 -3.71
C CYS A 188 -10.60 0.64 -2.34
N GLY A 189 -10.00 1.33 -1.38
CA GLY A 189 -9.91 0.88 0.01
C GLY A 189 -9.71 2.05 0.95
N ILE A 190 -10.18 1.94 2.19
CA ILE A 190 -9.92 2.95 3.22
C ILE A 190 -8.50 2.78 3.73
N ILE A 191 -7.77 3.89 3.85
CA ILE A 191 -6.44 3.95 4.44
C ILE A 191 -6.60 3.93 5.97
N ALA A 192 -6.44 2.74 6.55
CA ALA A 192 -6.57 2.49 7.98
C ALA A 192 -5.22 2.66 8.70
N ARG A 193 -5.27 2.92 10.02
CA ARG A 193 -4.07 2.89 10.86
C ARG A 193 -3.50 1.48 10.90
N ALA A 194 -2.19 1.37 10.73
CA ALA A 194 -1.45 0.12 10.89
C ALA A 194 -0.51 0.22 12.09
N SER A 195 -0.08 -0.93 12.60
CA SER A 195 0.90 -0.98 13.68
C SER A 195 2.30 -0.76 13.13
N GLY A 196 3.05 0.14 13.76
CA GLY A 196 4.49 0.24 13.54
C GLY A 196 5.24 -0.99 14.03
N ILE A 197 6.55 -1.05 13.75
CA ILE A 197 7.44 -2.10 14.25
C ILE A 197 7.34 -2.16 15.79
N ALA A 198 7.10 -3.35 16.34
CA ALA A 198 6.94 -3.63 17.76
C ALA A 198 5.75 -2.94 18.47
N GLN A 199 4.83 -2.29 17.75
CA GLN A 199 3.66 -1.63 18.34
C GLN A 199 2.42 -2.55 18.48
N ASN A 200 2.51 -3.79 18.00
CA ASN A 200 1.44 -4.78 18.12
C ASN A 200 1.90 -6.02 18.92
N PRO A 201 1.68 -6.03 20.25
CA PRO A 201 2.00 -7.20 21.09
C PRO A 201 0.96 -8.32 20.98
N LYS A 202 -0.14 -8.14 20.23
CA LYS A 202 -1.22 -9.15 20.14
C LYS A 202 -0.67 -10.44 19.52
N ARG A 203 -0.78 -11.55 20.27
CA ARG A 203 -0.34 -12.89 19.83
C ARG A 203 -1.49 -13.74 19.28
N ILE A 204 -2.72 -13.38 19.60
CA ILE A 204 -3.93 -14.14 19.25
C ILE A 204 -4.89 -13.16 18.57
N CYS A 205 -5.34 -13.49 17.36
CA CYS A 205 -6.51 -12.87 16.74
C CYS A 205 -7.66 -13.88 16.76
N ALA A 206 -8.91 -13.41 16.85
CA ALA A 206 -10.09 -14.23 16.60
C ALA A 206 -10.29 -14.50 15.10
N CYS A 207 -9.68 -13.65 14.26
CA CYS A 207 -9.40 -13.92 12.87
C CYS A 207 -8.19 -14.87 12.74
N ASP A 208 -8.07 -15.58 11.63
CA ASP A 208 -6.89 -16.39 11.29
C ASP A 208 -5.60 -15.55 11.14
N GLY A 209 -5.69 -14.22 11.19
CA GLY A 209 -4.57 -13.30 11.07
C GLY A 209 -4.03 -13.22 9.64
N VAL A 210 -4.78 -13.78 8.70
CA VAL A 210 -4.52 -13.77 7.27
C VAL A 210 -5.24 -12.53 6.72
N SER A 211 -4.53 -11.68 6.00
CA SER A 211 -5.21 -10.60 5.28
C SER A 211 -6.02 -11.21 4.12
N VAL A 212 -7.06 -10.53 3.62
CA VAL A 212 -7.85 -10.99 2.43
C VAL A 212 -6.93 -11.34 1.23
N TRP A 213 -5.72 -10.79 1.23
CA TRP A 213 -4.62 -11.07 0.33
C TRP A 213 -3.91 -12.38 0.54
N ASP A 214 -3.56 -12.65 1.79
CA ASP A 214 -2.91 -13.87 2.20
C ASP A 214 -3.88 -15.06 2.15
N GLU A 215 -5.21 -14.84 2.05
CA GLU A 215 -6.23 -15.88 1.91
C GLU A 215 -6.15 -16.64 0.57
N ARG A 216 -5.47 -16.09 -0.45
CA ARG A 216 -5.19 -16.82 -1.71
C ARG A 216 -4.20 -17.98 -1.50
N ASP A 217 -3.26 -17.82 -0.59
CA ASP A 217 -2.28 -18.83 -0.18
C ASP A 217 -2.31 -18.97 1.35
N PRO A 218 -3.39 -19.50 1.92
CA PRO A 218 -3.56 -19.52 3.35
C PRO A 218 -2.45 -20.36 3.99
N PRO A 219 -1.96 -19.98 5.18
CA PRO A 219 -0.92 -20.72 5.87
C PRO A 219 -1.33 -22.20 6.08
N GLY A 220 -0.70 -23.12 5.34
CA GLY A 220 -1.01 -24.55 5.40
C GLY A 220 -1.84 -25.11 4.23
N ALA A 221 -2.19 -24.30 3.22
CA ALA A 221 -2.71 -24.83 1.96
C ALA A 221 -1.69 -25.80 1.35
N LYS A 222 -2.10 -27.05 1.13
CA LYS A 222 -1.32 -28.00 0.34
C LYS A 222 -1.33 -27.47 -1.10
N LYS A 223 -0.14 -27.31 -1.69
CA LYS A 223 -0.03 -27.15 -3.14
C LYS A 223 -0.28 -28.53 -3.74
N ASP A 224 -1.42 -28.69 -4.40
CA ASP A 224 -1.71 -29.85 -5.24
C ASP A 224 -0.86 -29.82 -6.51
#